data_AF-A0A7C2SUV3-F1
#
_entry.id   AF-A0A7C2SUV3-F1
#
_cell.length_a   1.000
_cell.length_b   1.000
_cell.length_c   1.000
_cell.angle_alpha   90.00
_cell.angle_beta   90.00
_cell.angle_gamma   90.00
#
_symmetry.space_group_name_H-M   'P 1'
#
loop_
_entity.id
_entity.type
_entity.pdbx_description
1 polymer ?
#
loop_
_entity_poly.entity_id
_entity_poly.type
_entity_poly.pdbx_seq_one_letter_code
_entity_poly.pdbx_strand_id
1 'polypeptide(L)'
;MKNKIMLTIGVMLAVLLCVAVTGYAQQDMSDVKGLCEEAYLNASQTRDIVANGMKTVEAEITEDSSDLKIGEFKDGKEWFEKADALLNENKAKMDNGEYTKDIAIDLGLAWQWFIKSGSAITRAGMQE
;
A
#
# COMPACT_ATOMS: atom_id res chain seq x y z
N MET A 1 44.39 -36.47 27.61
CA MET A 1 43.08 -36.96 27.13
C MET A 1 41.99 -36.45 28.06
N LYS A 2 40.88 -35.97 27.47
CA LYS A 2 39.55 -35.59 28.04
C LYS A 2 39.50 -34.19 28.67
N ASN A 3 39.05 -33.15 27.96
CA ASN A 3 37.69 -32.79 27.48
C ASN A 3 36.76 -32.18 28.55
N LYS A 4 36.61 -30.85 28.45
CA LYS A 4 35.34 -30.11 28.24
C LYS A 4 34.12 -30.49 29.10
N ILE A 5 34.06 -30.04 30.35
CA ILE A 5 32.82 -29.77 31.11
C ILE A 5 33.24 -28.75 32.19
N MET A 6 32.95 -27.45 32.13
CA MET A 6 31.64 -26.83 32.32
C MET A 6 31.72 -25.40 31.75
N LEU A 7 31.16 -25.20 30.56
CA LEU A 7 30.87 -23.86 30.01
C LEU A 7 29.36 -23.79 29.78
N THR A 8 28.59 -24.19 30.80
CA THR A 8 27.16 -24.49 30.65
C THR A 8 26.28 -23.84 31.72
N ILE A 9 26.82 -22.90 32.51
CA ILE A 9 26.03 -22.17 33.52
C ILE A 9 25.79 -20.71 33.10
N GLY A 10 26.66 -20.14 32.25
CA GLY A 10 26.51 -18.74 31.78
C GLY A 10 25.46 -18.52 30.68
N VAL A 11 24.98 -19.57 30.00
CA VAL A 11 24.08 -19.43 28.84
C VAL A 11 22.59 -19.55 29.21
N MET A 12 22.25 -20.16 30.36
CA MET A 12 20.84 -20.34 30.75
C MET A 12 20.16 -19.07 31.28
N LEU A 13 20.90 -18.08 31.77
CA LEU A 13 20.30 -16.81 32.23
C LEU A 13 20.07 -15.79 31.10
N ALA A 14 20.75 -15.93 29.96
CA ALA A 14 20.54 -15.05 28.80
C ALA A 14 19.30 -15.42 27.97
N VAL A 15 18.88 -16.69 28.01
CA VAL A 15 17.74 -17.16 27.20
C VAL A 15 16.40 -16.82 27.84
N LEU A 16 16.31 -16.65 29.16
CA LEU A 16 15.05 -16.32 29.85
C LEU A 16 14.61 -14.85 29.72
N LEU A 17 15.53 -13.94 29.36
CA LEU A 17 15.18 -12.52 29.10
C LEU A 17 14.75 -12.26 27.65
N CYS A 18 15.05 -13.15 26.70
CA CYS A 18 14.64 -12.98 25.30
C CYS A 18 13.20 -13.44 25.02
N VAL A 19 12.60 -14.30 25.85
CA VAL A 19 11.23 -14.83 25.60
C VAL A 19 10.14 -13.90 26.13
N ALA A 20 10.46 -12.98 27.05
CA ALA A 20 9.48 -12.03 27.59
C ALA A 20 9.27 -10.78 26.71
N VAL A 21 10.23 -10.44 25.84
CA VAL A 21 10.11 -9.29 24.92
C VAL A 21 9.35 -9.67 23.63
N THR A 22 9.34 -10.95 23.25
CA THR A 22 8.64 -11.43 22.05
C THR A 22 7.12 -11.54 22.22
N GLY A 23 6.60 -11.65 23.45
CA GLY A 23 5.17 -11.80 23.70
C GLY A 23 4.35 -10.51 23.45
N TYR A 24 4.90 -9.35 23.77
CA TYR A 24 4.22 -8.05 23.57
C TYR A 24 4.44 -7.47 22.17
N ALA A 25 5.61 -7.68 21.57
CA ALA A 25 5.89 -7.21 20.21
C ALA A 25 5.07 -7.94 19.14
N GLN A 26 4.75 -9.22 19.37
CA GLN A 26 4.04 -10.05 18.39
C GLN A 26 2.53 -9.75 18.32
N GLN A 27 1.93 -9.27 19.42
CA GLN A 27 0.53 -8.86 19.44
C GLN A 27 0.32 -7.53 18.70
N ASP A 28 1.23 -6.55 18.86
CA ASP A 28 1.19 -5.26 18.16
C ASP A 28 1.56 -5.41 16.67
N MET A 29 2.47 -6.32 16.32
CA MET A 29 2.88 -6.58 14.93
C MET A 29 1.79 -7.30 14.12
N SER A 30 1.04 -8.22 14.74
CA SER A 30 -0.10 -8.91 14.08
C SER A 30 -1.16 -7.90 13.65
N ASP A 31 -1.43 -6.90 14.50
CA ASP A 31 -2.41 -5.86 14.21
C ASP A 31 -1.92 -4.93 13.08
N VAL A 32 -0.65 -4.53 13.09
CA VAL A 32 -0.07 -3.67 12.03
C VAL A 32 0.00 -4.40 10.68
N LYS A 33 0.36 -5.68 10.68
CA LYS A 33 0.38 -6.49 9.45
C LYS A 33 -1.01 -6.55 8.81
N GLY A 34 -2.04 -6.86 9.59
CA GLY A 34 -3.42 -6.89 9.11
C GLY A 34 -3.87 -5.54 8.53
N LEU A 35 -3.54 -4.44 9.20
CA LEU A 35 -3.85 -3.08 8.72
C LEU A 35 -3.19 -2.78 7.37
N CYS A 36 -1.92 -3.15 7.19
CA CYS A 36 -1.23 -2.95 5.90
C CYS A 36 -1.86 -3.79 4.78
N GLU A 37 -2.19 -5.05 5.06
CA GLU A 37 -2.80 -5.96 4.09
C GLU A 37 -4.21 -5.49 3.68
N GLU A 38 -5.02 -5.03 4.63
CA GLU A 38 -6.34 -4.44 4.35
C GLU A 38 -6.21 -3.13 3.55
N ALA A 39 -5.32 -2.22 3.97
CA ALA A 39 -5.10 -0.96 3.27
C ALA A 39 -4.60 -1.20 1.82
N TYR A 40 -3.69 -2.15 1.63
CA TYR A 40 -3.23 -2.55 0.30
C TYR A 40 -4.38 -3.10 -0.54
N LEU A 41 -5.19 -4.01 -0.01
CA LEU A 41 -6.33 -4.60 -0.73
C LEU A 41 -7.32 -3.53 -1.18
N ASN A 42 -7.68 -2.60 -0.29
CA ASN A 42 -8.58 -1.49 -0.58
C ASN A 42 -8.02 -0.59 -1.69
N ALA A 43 -6.74 -0.24 -1.60
CA ALA A 43 -6.07 0.58 -2.61
C ALA A 43 -5.98 -0.15 -3.96
N SER A 44 -5.59 -1.43 -3.99
CA SER A 44 -5.41 -2.20 -5.21
C SER A 44 -6.73 -2.47 -5.93
N GLN A 45 -7.81 -2.79 -5.20
CA GLN A 45 -9.13 -2.96 -5.81
C GLN A 45 -9.65 -1.64 -6.39
N THR A 46 -9.45 -0.52 -5.68
CA THR A 46 -9.84 0.80 -6.17
C THR A 46 -9.04 1.19 -7.41
N ARG A 47 -7.73 0.92 -7.43
CA ARG A 47 -6.86 1.09 -8.60
C ARG A 47 -7.42 0.38 -9.82
N ASP A 48 -7.80 -0.88 -9.71
CA ASP A 48 -8.27 -1.66 -10.86
C ASP A 48 -9.59 -1.11 -11.41
N ILE A 49 -10.51 -0.66 -10.53
CA ILE A 49 -11.76 0.01 -10.93
C ILE A 49 -11.45 1.29 -11.70
N VAL A 50 -10.58 2.14 -11.15
CA VAL A 50 -10.23 3.44 -11.76
C VAL A 50 -9.49 3.23 -13.08
N ALA A 51 -8.55 2.29 -13.15
CA ALA A 51 -7.81 1.97 -14.37
C ALA A 51 -8.74 1.52 -15.51
N ASN A 52 -9.79 0.76 -15.19
CA ASN A 52 -10.80 0.39 -16.18
C ASN A 52 -11.64 1.60 -16.62
N GLY A 53 -12.06 2.45 -15.68
CA GLY A 53 -12.76 3.70 -16.00
C GLY A 53 -11.92 4.62 -16.88
N MET A 54 -10.61 4.74 -16.60
CA MET A 54 -9.68 5.52 -17.41
C MET A 54 -9.60 5.02 -18.84
N LYS A 55 -9.49 3.70 -19.05
CA LYS A 55 -9.45 3.12 -20.41
C LYS A 55 -10.72 3.43 -21.20
N THR A 56 -11.89 3.36 -20.55
CA THR A 56 -13.16 3.69 -21.19
C THR A 56 -13.19 5.17 -21.62
N VAL A 57 -12.88 6.09 -20.70
CA VAL A 57 -12.89 7.53 -21.01
C VAL A 57 -11.83 7.90 -22.03
N GLU A 58 -10.63 7.30 -21.96
CA GLU A 58 -9.56 7.53 -22.94
C GLU A 58 -9.99 7.17 -24.35
N ALA A 59 -10.75 6.08 -24.52
CA ALA A 59 -11.27 5.66 -25.82
C ALA A 59 -12.36 6.60 -26.37
N GLU A 60 -12.99 7.41 -25.52
CA GLU A 60 -13.99 8.41 -25.90
C GLU A 60 -13.38 9.79 -26.21
N ILE A 61 -12.12 10.03 -25.85
CA ILE A 61 -11.44 11.30 -26.15
C ILE A 61 -11.03 11.32 -27.61
N THR A 62 -11.48 12.36 -28.32
CA THR A 62 -11.19 12.63 -29.72
C THR A 62 -10.59 14.04 -29.87
N GLU A 63 -10.20 14.41 -31.08
CA GLU A 63 -9.71 15.76 -31.38
C GLU A 63 -10.76 16.86 -31.18
N ASP A 64 -12.04 16.50 -31.19
CA ASP A 64 -13.18 17.41 -31.00
C ASP A 64 -13.67 17.47 -29.54
N SER A 65 -13.07 16.68 -28.63
CA SER A 65 -13.45 16.67 -27.22
C SER A 65 -13.22 18.03 -26.56
N SER A 66 -14.12 18.42 -25.67
CA SER A 66 -14.00 19.68 -24.94
C SER A 66 -12.72 19.77 -24.10
N ASP A 67 -12.16 20.97 -23.98
CA ASP A 67 -11.00 21.24 -23.10
C ASP A 67 -11.25 20.77 -21.66
N LEU A 68 -12.51 20.84 -21.20
CA LEU A 68 -12.91 20.37 -19.89
C LEU A 68 -12.81 18.84 -19.76
N LYS A 69 -13.25 18.08 -20.77
CA LYS A 69 -13.10 16.61 -20.81
C LYS A 69 -11.63 16.21 -20.75
N ILE A 70 -10.80 16.85 -21.58
CA ILE A 70 -9.36 16.61 -21.66
C ILE A 70 -8.67 16.96 -20.34
N GLY A 71 -9.02 18.12 -19.74
CA GLY A 71 -8.49 18.58 -18.47
C GLY A 71 -8.80 17.62 -17.31
N GLU A 72 -10.06 17.23 -17.16
CA GLU A 72 -10.48 16.29 -16.10
C GLU A 72 -9.85 14.91 -16.27
N PHE A 73 -9.69 14.44 -17.51
CA PHE A 73 -9.00 13.19 -17.78
C PHE A 73 -7.51 13.26 -17.41
N LYS A 74 -6.85 14.37 -17.73
CA LYS A 74 -5.45 14.61 -17.35
C LYS A 74 -5.28 14.68 -15.83
N ASP A 75 -6.14 15.42 -15.13
CA ASP A 75 -6.15 15.46 -13.67
C ASP A 75 -6.34 14.06 -13.07
N GLY A 76 -7.24 13.27 -13.65
CA GLY A 76 -7.45 11.87 -13.30
C GLY A 76 -6.18 11.03 -13.45
N LYS A 77 -5.46 11.16 -14.58
CA LYS A 77 -4.17 10.51 -14.81
C LYS A 77 -3.13 10.91 -13.77
N GLU A 78 -2.99 12.19 -13.47
CA GLU A 78 -1.99 12.67 -12.50
C GLU A 78 -2.22 12.12 -11.09
N TRP A 79 -3.47 12.04 -10.64
CA TRP A 79 -3.79 11.41 -9.35
C TRP A 79 -3.56 9.90 -9.36
N PHE A 80 -3.89 9.23 -10.47
CA PHE A 80 -3.67 7.80 -10.62
C PHE A 80 -2.19 7.45 -10.52
N GLU A 81 -1.33 8.17 -11.25
CA GLU A 81 0.11 7.92 -11.27
C GLU A 81 0.75 8.13 -9.89
N LYS A 82 0.34 9.18 -9.16
CA LYS A 82 0.79 9.42 -7.78
C LYS A 82 0.38 8.29 -6.84
N ALA A 83 -0.87 7.83 -6.95
CA ALA A 83 -1.39 6.73 -6.15
C ALA A 83 -0.69 5.40 -6.47
N ASP A 84 -0.49 5.10 -7.75
CA ASP A 84 0.15 3.85 -8.21
C ASP A 84 1.61 3.78 -7.78
N ALA A 85 2.34 4.89 -7.87
CA ALA A 85 3.72 4.98 -7.37
C ALA A 85 3.80 4.65 -5.87
N LEU A 86 2.94 5.26 -5.05
CA LEU A 86 2.93 5.05 -3.60
C LEU A 86 2.47 3.64 -3.22
N LEU A 87 1.50 3.09 -3.94
CA LEU A 87 1.03 1.71 -3.77
C LEU A 87 2.17 0.71 -4.07
N ASN A 88 2.83 0.86 -5.21
CA ASN A 88 3.90 -0.05 -5.64
C ASN A 88 5.12 0.01 -4.73
N GLU A 89 5.51 1.22 -4.28
CA GLU A 89 6.58 1.39 -3.30
C GLU A 89 6.29 0.63 -2.00
N ASN A 90 5.10 0.81 -1.44
CA ASN A 90 4.73 0.18 -0.17
C ASN A 90 4.46 -1.32 -0.31
N LYS A 91 3.97 -1.78 -1.47
CA LYS A 91 3.87 -3.20 -1.77
C LYS A 91 5.25 -3.88 -1.80
N ALA A 92 6.26 -3.22 -2.37
CA ALA A 92 7.62 -3.76 -2.37
C ALA A 92 8.19 -3.91 -0.94
N LYS A 93 7.91 -2.95 -0.04
CA LYS A 93 8.28 -3.05 1.39
C LYS A 93 7.58 -4.24 2.06
N MET A 94 6.27 -4.39 1.85
CA MET A 94 5.50 -5.52 2.38
C MET A 94 6.00 -6.87 1.84
N ASP A 95 6.40 -6.94 0.58
CA ASP A 95 6.96 -8.17 -0.03
C ASP A 95 8.32 -8.56 0.57
N ASN A 96 9.06 -7.58 1.11
CA ASN A 96 10.27 -7.82 1.90
C ASN A 96 9.98 -8.15 3.38
N GLY A 97 8.71 -8.25 3.77
CA GLY A 97 8.28 -8.55 5.13
C GLY A 97 8.23 -7.35 6.06
N GLU A 98 8.32 -6.12 5.53
CA GLU A 98 8.23 -4.89 6.32
C GLU A 98 6.77 -4.50 6.55
N TYR A 99 6.39 -4.31 7.81
CA TYR A 99 5.06 -3.87 8.22
C TYR A 99 5.18 -2.79 9.28
N THR A 100 4.74 -1.58 8.96
CA THR A 100 4.80 -0.40 9.84
C THR A 100 3.49 0.38 9.74
N LYS A 101 3.21 1.20 10.76
CA LYS A 101 2.04 2.10 10.74
C LYS A 101 2.13 3.11 9.58
N ASP A 102 3.34 3.54 9.23
CA ASP A 102 3.57 4.44 8.10
C ASP A 102 3.20 3.80 6.77
N ILE A 103 3.55 2.51 6.56
CA ILE A 103 3.11 1.74 5.38
C ILE A 103 1.58 1.71 5.30
N ALA A 104 0.88 1.43 6.42
CA ALA A 104 -0.58 1.43 6.43
C ALA A 104 -1.18 2.81 6.11
N ILE A 105 -0.58 3.89 6.62
CA ILE A 105 -1.00 5.27 6.35
C ILE A 105 -0.79 5.63 4.87
N ASP A 106 0.38 5.30 4.32
CA ASP A 106 0.72 5.57 2.91
C ASP A 106 -0.20 4.81 1.95
N LEU A 107 -0.52 3.54 2.25
CA LEU A 107 -1.49 2.76 1.48
C LEU A 107 -2.90 3.37 1.57
N GLY A 108 -3.29 3.87 2.74
CA GLY A 108 -4.52 4.64 2.91
C GLY A 108 -4.53 5.95 2.12
N LEU A 109 -3.39 6.63 2.01
CA LEU A 109 -3.24 7.84 1.19
C LEU A 109 -3.32 7.52 -0.31
N ALA A 110 -2.68 6.43 -0.76
CA ALA A 110 -2.79 5.93 -2.12
C ALA A 110 -4.26 5.64 -2.48
N TRP A 111 -5.00 4.99 -1.59
CA TRP A 111 -6.43 4.76 -1.75
C TRP A 111 -7.23 6.07 -1.94
N GLN A 112 -6.99 7.09 -1.12
CA GLN A 112 -7.64 8.40 -1.28
C GLN A 112 -7.32 9.07 -2.61
N TRP A 113 -6.08 8.93 -3.10
CA TRP A 113 -5.69 9.47 -4.41
C TRP A 113 -6.32 8.70 -5.57
N PHE A 114 -6.49 7.37 -5.46
CA PHE A 114 -7.31 6.63 -6.42
C PHE A 114 -8.76 7.11 -6.43
N ILE A 115 -9.37 7.43 -5.28
CA ILE A 115 -10.72 8.02 -5.24
C ILE A 115 -10.75 9.38 -5.94
N LYS A 116 -9.75 10.24 -5.72
CA LYS A 116 -9.65 11.53 -6.43
C LYS A 116 -9.52 11.34 -7.94
N SER A 117 -8.69 10.39 -8.37
CA SER A 117 -8.55 10.01 -9.78
C SER A 117 -9.88 9.54 -10.35
N GLY A 118 -10.53 8.56 -9.73
CA GLY A 118 -11.84 8.05 -10.16
C GLY A 118 -12.90 9.14 -10.22
N SER A 119 -12.91 10.09 -9.29
CA SER A 119 -13.84 11.22 -9.31
C SER A 119 -13.62 12.14 -10.52
N ALA A 120 -12.37 12.41 -10.90
CA ALA A 120 -12.03 13.20 -12.08
C ALA A 120 -12.38 12.45 -13.37
N ILE A 121 -12.08 11.14 -13.42
CA ILE A 121 -12.41 10.28 -14.57
C ILE A 121 -13.93 10.19 -14.78
N THR A 122 -14.72 10.06 -13.71
CA THR A 122 -16.18 10.12 -13.80
C THR A 122 -16.65 11.48 -14.34
N ARG A 123 -16.07 12.59 -13.87
CA ARG A 123 -16.41 13.93 -14.41
C ARG A 123 -16.07 14.05 -15.89
N ALA A 124 -14.91 13.55 -16.31
CA ALA A 124 -14.49 13.53 -17.71
C ALA A 124 -15.45 12.69 -18.58
N GLY A 125 -15.86 11.51 -18.11
CA GLY A 125 -16.83 10.65 -18.81
C GLY A 125 -18.25 11.23 -18.88
N MET A 126 -18.57 12.25 -18.09
CA MET A 126 -19.84 12.98 -18.16
C MET A 126 -19.80 14.19 -19.10
N GLN A 127 -18.62 14.57 -19.60
CA GLN A 127 -18.49 15.66 -20.58
C GLN A 127 -18.66 15.14 -22.00
N GLU A 128 -19.29 15.97 -22.85
CA GLU A 128 -19.35 15.78 -24.30
C GLU A 128 -17.99 16.09 -24.95
#